data_AF-A0A7J8FCJ4-F1
#
_entry.id   AF-A0A7J8FCJ4-F1
#
_cell.length_a   1.000
_cell.length_b   1.000
_cell.length_c   1.000
_cell.angle_alpha   90.00
_cell.angle_beta   90.00
_cell.angle_gamma   90.00
#
_symmetry.space_group_name_H-M   'P 1'
#
loop_
_entity.id
_entity.type
_entity.pdbx_description
1 polymer ?
#
loop_
_entity_poly.entity_id
_entity_poly.type
_entity_poly.pdbx_seq_one_letter_code
_entity_poly.pdbx_strand_id
1 'polypeptide(L)'
;MVLNKRTHRITITNFCLGKHLVSEGDLLKDQRGSPAYISPDVLSGRPYRGKPSDMWALGVVLFTMLYGQFPFYDSVPQELFRKIKAAEYTIPEDGRVSESTVCLIRKLLVLDPQQRLAAADVLEALSAIIASWQSLSSLSGPLQVVPDIDDQVSSADSSQEAKVTEECSQYEFENYMRQQLLLAEEKSSLHEARSWVPKRQFGSAPLVRRLGHDAQPMNPLDAAILAQRCLRK
;
A
#
# COMPACT_ATOMS: atom_id res chain seq x y z
N MET A 1 2.91 4.08 0.07
CA MET A 1 2.55 5.49 -0.25
C MET A 1 3.28 6.39 0.74
N VAL A 2 3.78 7.53 0.28
CA VAL A 2 4.47 8.50 1.13
C VAL A 2 3.69 9.82 1.09
N LEU A 3 3.28 10.30 2.26
CA LEU A 3 2.63 11.61 2.41
C LEU A 3 3.69 12.67 2.69
N ASN A 4 3.82 13.64 1.79
CA ASN A 4 4.56 14.86 2.07
C ASN A 4 3.69 15.78 2.94
N LYS A 5 3.99 15.86 4.24
CA LYS A 5 3.21 16.66 5.20
C LYS A 5 3.22 18.17 4.90
N ARG A 6 4.25 18.68 4.22
CA ARG A 6 4.37 20.11 3.89
C ARG A 6 3.52 20.48 2.67
N THR A 7 3.52 19.62 1.65
CA THR A 7 2.80 19.90 0.40
C THR A 7 1.43 19.23 0.34
N HIS A 8 1.10 18.39 1.32
CA HIS A 8 -0.07 17.51 1.34
C HIS A 8 -0.18 16.62 0.10
N ARG A 9 0.93 16.41 -0.63
CA ARG A 9 0.98 15.53 -1.80
C ARG A 9 1.30 14.10 -1.40
N ILE A 10 0.58 13.17 -2.00
CA ILE A 10 0.80 11.75 -1.85
C ILE A 10 1.61 11.26 -3.04
N THR A 11 2.69 10.53 -2.77
CA THR A 11 3.51 9.87 -3.80
C THR A 11 3.37 8.36 -3.64
N ILE A 12 3.05 7.67 -4.74
CA ILE A 12 3.11 6.21 -4.80
C ILE A 12 4.56 5.80 -5.01
N THR A 13 5.02 4.84 -4.21
CA THR A 13 6.41 4.38 -4.18
C THR A 13 6.44 2.86 -4.14
N ASN A 14 7.65 2.28 -4.22
CA ASN A 14 7.89 0.84 -4.08
C ASN A 14 7.32 -0.04 -5.21
N PHE A 15 7.55 0.35 -6.46
CA PHE A 15 7.23 -0.45 -7.65
C PHE A 15 8.28 -1.54 -7.93
N CYS A 16 8.94 -2.08 -6.91
CA CYS A 16 9.99 -3.11 -7.06
C CYS A 16 9.44 -4.43 -7.64
N LEU A 17 8.14 -4.67 -7.48
CA LEU A 17 7.40 -5.79 -8.08
C LEU A 17 6.67 -5.39 -9.37
N GLY A 18 6.76 -4.12 -9.78
CA GLY A 18 6.11 -3.61 -10.98
C GLY A 18 6.66 -4.28 -12.23
N LYS A 19 5.76 -4.61 -13.17
CA LYS A 19 6.12 -5.19 -14.45
C LYS A 19 5.66 -4.30 -15.58
N HIS A 20 6.57 -4.05 -16.51
CA HIS A 20 6.23 -3.40 -17.77
C HIS A 20 5.57 -4.42 -18.68
N LEU A 21 4.37 -4.09 -19.18
CA LEU A 21 3.64 -4.89 -20.16
C LEU A 21 3.97 -4.34 -21.55
N VAL A 22 4.28 -5.22 -22.49
CA VAL A 22 4.52 -4.88 -23.90
C VAL A 22 3.18 -4.71 -24.63
N SER A 23 2.17 -5.49 -24.23
CA SER A 23 0.81 -5.42 -24.74
C SER A 23 -0.23 -5.42 -23.62
N GLU A 24 -1.39 -4.82 -23.88
CA GLU A 24 -2.57 -4.85 -23.00
C GLU A 24 -3.05 -6.28 -22.70
N GLY A 25 -2.73 -7.23 -23.57
CA GLY A 25 -3.08 -8.64 -23.44
C GLY A 25 -2.07 -9.46 -22.61
N ASP A 26 -0.96 -8.87 -22.17
CA ASP A 26 0.09 -9.62 -21.51
C ASP A 26 -0.37 -10.21 -20.18
N LEU A 27 -0.01 -11.49 -19.99
CA LEU A 27 -0.34 -12.24 -18.78
C LEU A 27 0.90 -12.39 -17.90
N LEU A 28 0.71 -12.10 -16.62
CA LEU A 28 1.68 -12.29 -15.56
C LEU A 28 1.51 -13.67 -14.94
N LYS A 29 2.61 -14.27 -14.49
CA LYS A 29 2.64 -15.64 -13.93
C LYS A 29 3.14 -15.69 -12.49
N ASP A 30 3.60 -14.56 -11.96
CA ASP A 30 4.13 -14.46 -10.61
C ASP A 30 3.01 -14.27 -9.60
N GLN A 31 3.06 -15.03 -8.51
CA GLN A 31 2.11 -14.96 -7.41
C GLN A 31 2.74 -14.19 -6.26
N ARG A 32 2.92 -12.88 -6.45
CA ARG A 32 3.53 -11.98 -5.48
C ARG A 32 2.52 -10.93 -5.05
N GLY A 33 2.57 -10.53 -3.78
CA GLY A 33 1.69 -9.52 -3.23
C GLY A 33 1.48 -9.70 -1.74
N SER A 34 1.14 -8.62 -1.04
CA SER A 34 0.72 -8.69 0.35
C SER A 34 -0.69 -9.30 0.42
N PRO A 35 -0.96 -10.27 1.32
CA PRO A 35 -2.24 -11.00 1.35
C PRO A 35 -3.49 -10.12 1.42
N ALA A 36 -3.40 -8.94 2.02
CA ALA A 36 -4.53 -8.03 2.17
C ALA A 36 -4.95 -7.31 0.86
N TYR A 37 -4.05 -7.23 -0.13
CA TYR A 37 -4.28 -6.50 -1.39
C TYR A 37 -4.30 -7.41 -2.63
N ILE A 38 -3.99 -8.70 -2.45
CA ILE A 38 -3.89 -9.65 -3.56
C ILE A 38 -5.27 -9.94 -4.15
N SER A 39 -5.33 -10.02 -5.47
CA SER A 39 -6.57 -10.27 -6.21
C SER A 39 -6.90 -11.76 -6.29
N PRO A 40 -8.19 -12.13 -6.48
CA PRO A 40 -8.59 -13.54 -6.60
C PRO A 40 -7.95 -14.23 -7.82
N ASP A 41 -7.73 -13.49 -8.90
CA ASP A 41 -7.08 -13.99 -10.12
C ASP A 41 -5.60 -14.33 -9.90
N VAL A 42 -4.87 -13.54 -9.10
CA VAL A 42 -3.49 -13.90 -8.69
C VAL A 42 -3.49 -15.13 -7.77
N LEU A 43 -4.42 -15.22 -6.83
CA LEU A 43 -4.56 -16.36 -5.91
C LEU A 43 -4.96 -17.67 -6.60
N SER A 44 -5.52 -17.61 -7.81
CA SER A 44 -5.87 -18.79 -8.61
C SER A 44 -4.63 -19.58 -9.06
N GLY A 45 -3.48 -18.92 -9.07
CA GLY A 45 -2.21 -19.44 -9.53
C GLY A 45 -2.09 -19.65 -11.04
N ARG A 46 -3.08 -19.17 -11.80
CA ARG A 46 -3.07 -19.15 -13.27
C ARG A 46 -2.46 -17.85 -13.77
N PRO A 47 -2.03 -17.79 -15.04
CA PRO A 47 -1.66 -16.52 -15.65
C PRO A 47 -2.80 -15.50 -15.56
N TYR A 48 -2.51 -14.28 -15.13
CA TYR A 48 -3.50 -13.23 -14.85
C TYR A 48 -3.12 -11.90 -15.53
N ARG A 49 -4.06 -10.96 -15.61
CA ARG A 49 -3.83 -9.63 -16.19
C ARG A 49 -3.39 -8.66 -15.09
N GLY A 50 -2.23 -8.03 -15.25
CA GLY A 50 -1.65 -7.13 -14.24
C GLY A 50 -2.55 -5.92 -13.94
N LYS A 51 -3.02 -5.20 -14.98
CA LYS A 51 -3.82 -3.98 -14.79
C LYS A 51 -5.11 -4.22 -14.01
N PRO A 52 -5.97 -5.20 -14.36
CA PRO A 52 -7.12 -5.53 -13.50
C PRO A 52 -6.72 -5.90 -12.08
N SER A 53 -5.62 -6.62 -11.87
CA SER A 53 -5.15 -6.94 -10.51
C SER A 53 -4.79 -5.69 -9.71
N ASP A 54 -4.17 -4.68 -10.32
CA ASP A 54 -3.90 -3.38 -9.68
C ASP A 54 -5.21 -2.66 -9.31
N MET A 55 -6.25 -2.77 -10.15
CA MET A 55 -7.56 -2.17 -9.87
C MET A 55 -8.26 -2.82 -8.68
N TRP A 56 -8.06 -4.12 -8.45
CA TRP A 56 -8.54 -4.78 -7.22
C TRP A 56 -7.85 -4.19 -5.98
N ALA A 57 -6.52 -4.08 -6.02
CA ALA A 57 -5.76 -3.49 -4.93
C ALA A 57 -6.17 -2.03 -4.67
N LEU A 58 -6.49 -1.27 -5.72
CA LEU A 58 -7.05 0.08 -5.60
C LEU A 58 -8.41 0.08 -4.88
N GLY A 59 -9.28 -0.89 -5.18
CA GLY A 59 -10.56 -1.08 -4.48
C GLY A 59 -10.37 -1.34 -2.98
N VAL A 60 -9.41 -2.19 -2.62
CA VAL A 60 -9.04 -2.45 -1.23
C VAL A 60 -8.55 -1.17 -0.55
N VAL A 61 -7.64 -0.43 -1.19
CA VAL A 61 -7.12 0.84 -0.65
C VAL A 61 -8.23 1.86 -0.45
N LEU A 62 -9.14 2.02 -1.43
CA LEU A 62 -10.27 2.94 -1.35
C LEU A 62 -11.19 2.58 -0.18
N PHE A 63 -11.56 1.31 -0.05
CA PHE A 63 -12.36 0.82 1.07
C PHE A 63 -11.69 1.14 2.41
N THR A 64 -10.40 0.82 2.54
CA THR A 64 -9.66 1.03 3.79
C THR A 64 -9.50 2.51 4.15
N MET A 65 -9.37 3.39 3.16
CA MET A 65 -9.37 4.84 3.41
C MET A 65 -10.70 5.36 3.96
N LEU A 66 -11.81 4.78 3.52
CA LEU A 66 -13.15 5.23 3.92
C LEU A 66 -13.62 4.63 5.25
N TYR A 67 -13.26 3.37 5.52
CA TYR A 67 -13.76 2.62 6.67
C TYR A 67 -12.71 2.35 7.76
N GLY A 68 -11.43 2.65 7.51
CA GLY A 68 -10.35 2.40 8.46
C GLY A 68 -9.99 0.92 8.67
N GLN A 69 -10.59 0.01 7.90
CA GLN A 69 -10.39 -1.44 7.99
C GLN A 69 -10.30 -2.08 6.61
N PHE A 70 -9.84 -3.33 6.55
CA PHE A 70 -9.77 -4.07 5.28
C PHE A 70 -11.13 -4.65 4.90
N PRO A 71 -11.48 -4.70 3.59
CA PRO A 71 -12.69 -5.39 3.15
C PRO A 71 -12.60 -6.90 3.40
N PHE A 72 -11.39 -7.46 3.36
CA PHE A 72 -11.11 -8.87 3.63
C PHE A 72 -10.14 -8.98 4.80
N TYR A 73 -10.58 -9.62 5.88
CA TYR A 73 -9.75 -9.91 7.03
C TYR A 73 -10.16 -11.24 7.66
N ASP A 74 -9.17 -12.01 8.07
CA ASP A 74 -9.34 -13.21 8.88
C ASP A 74 -8.02 -13.54 9.59
N SER A 75 -8.10 -14.14 10.79
CA SER A 75 -6.92 -14.61 11.52
C SER A 75 -6.37 -15.91 10.92
N VAL A 76 -7.22 -16.68 10.23
CA VAL A 76 -6.84 -17.91 9.53
C VAL A 76 -6.57 -17.58 8.06
N PRO A 77 -5.33 -17.75 7.56
CA PRO A 77 -4.99 -17.41 6.17
C PRO A 77 -5.87 -18.10 5.12
N GLN A 78 -6.30 -19.34 5.39
CA GLN A 78 -7.20 -20.11 4.52
C GLN A 78 -8.55 -19.42 4.37
N GLU A 79 -9.11 -18.90 5.47
CA GLU A 79 -10.40 -18.19 5.46
C GLU A 79 -10.27 -16.81 4.82
N LEU A 80 -9.15 -16.10 5.04
CA LEU A 80 -8.85 -14.87 4.33
C LEU A 80 -8.85 -15.09 2.81
N PHE A 81 -8.14 -16.12 2.34
CA PHE A 81 -8.11 -16.44 0.91
C PHE A 81 -9.45 -16.93 0.39
N ARG A 82 -10.25 -17.63 1.20
CA ARG A 82 -11.62 -18.01 0.86
C ARG A 82 -12.48 -16.78 0.63
N LYS A 83 -12.46 -15.82 1.55
CA LYS A 83 -13.18 -14.53 1.45
C LYS A 83 -12.76 -13.74 0.21
N ILE A 84 -11.46 -13.64 -0.07
CA ILE A 84 -10.95 -12.96 -1.28
C ILE A 84 -11.45 -13.66 -2.55
N LYS A 85 -11.35 -14.99 -2.62
CA LYS A 85 -11.80 -15.79 -3.79
C LYS A 85 -13.30 -15.74 -4.01
N ALA A 86 -14.07 -15.49 -2.96
CA ALA A 86 -15.53 -15.33 -3.02
C ALA A 86 -15.96 -13.86 -3.17
N ALA A 87 -15.02 -12.90 -3.11
CA ALA A 87 -15.32 -11.47 -2.94
C ALA A 87 -16.33 -11.22 -1.80
N GLU A 88 -16.15 -11.92 -0.68
CA GLU A 88 -17.00 -11.82 0.50
C GLU A 88 -16.52 -10.69 1.41
N TYR A 89 -17.18 -9.54 1.30
CA TYR A 89 -16.98 -8.37 2.14
C TYR A 89 -18.32 -7.65 2.34
N THR A 90 -18.43 -6.87 3.42
CA THR A 90 -19.63 -6.08 3.71
C THR A 90 -19.27 -4.60 3.74
N ILE A 91 -20.10 -3.78 3.09
CA ILE A 91 -20.02 -2.33 3.18
C ILE A 91 -21.07 -1.90 4.21
N PRO A 92 -20.68 -1.27 5.34
CA PRO A 92 -21.62 -0.78 6.34
C PRO A 92 -22.64 0.21 5.75
N GLU A 93 -23.92 0.04 6.06
CA GLU A 93 -25.01 0.95 5.67
C GLU A 93 -25.19 2.09 6.69
N ASP A 94 -24.08 2.72 7.08
CA ASP A 94 -24.05 3.76 8.10
C ASP A 94 -24.21 5.19 7.56
N GLY A 95 -24.41 5.32 6.24
CA GLY A 95 -24.61 6.60 5.56
C GLY A 95 -23.37 7.49 5.46
N ARG A 96 -22.18 7.00 5.86
CA ARG A 96 -20.94 7.80 5.80
C ARG A 96 -20.41 8.04 4.39
N VAL A 97 -20.82 7.20 3.43
CA VAL A 97 -20.40 7.31 2.03
C VAL A 97 -21.61 7.35 1.10
N SER A 98 -21.46 8.05 -0.03
CA SER A 98 -22.51 8.12 -1.05
C SER A 98 -22.72 6.78 -1.76
N GLU A 99 -23.94 6.50 -2.25
CA GLU A 99 -24.23 5.30 -3.05
C GLU A 99 -23.34 5.21 -4.30
N SER A 100 -22.98 6.35 -4.91
CA SER A 100 -22.04 6.40 -6.02
C SER A 100 -20.66 5.85 -5.64
N THR A 101 -20.18 6.16 -4.43
CA THR A 101 -18.93 5.63 -3.88
C THR A 101 -19.05 4.13 -3.58
N VAL A 102 -20.17 3.69 -3.02
CA VAL A 102 -20.44 2.26 -2.77
C VAL A 102 -20.43 1.47 -4.09
N CYS A 103 -21.11 1.99 -5.12
CA CYS A 103 -21.13 1.42 -6.46
C CYS A 103 -19.72 1.33 -7.06
N LEU A 104 -18.90 2.37 -6.89
CA LEU A 104 -17.51 2.38 -7.34
C LEU A 104 -16.68 1.26 -6.66
N ILE A 105 -16.80 1.10 -5.34
CA ILE A 105 -16.13 0.02 -4.60
C ILE A 105 -16.56 -1.35 -5.13
N ARG A 106 -17.87 -1.57 -5.33
CA ARG A 106 -18.41 -2.84 -5.86
C ARG A 106 -17.87 -3.16 -7.26
N LYS A 107 -17.69 -2.16 -8.11
CA LYS A 107 -17.12 -2.34 -9.47
C LYS A 107 -15.61 -2.56 -9.49
N LEU A 108 -14.89 -2.19 -8.42
CA LEU A 108 -13.47 -2.49 -8.26
C LEU A 108 -13.22 -3.88 -7.65
N LEU A 109 -14.06 -4.28 -6.70
CA LEU A 109 -13.96 -5.56 -5.98
C LEU A 109 -14.83 -6.67 -6.61
N VAL A 110 -14.84 -6.72 -7.94
CA VAL A 110 -15.52 -7.78 -8.71
C VAL A 110 -14.57 -8.94 -9.02
N LEU A 111 -15.11 -10.17 -8.98
CA LEU A 111 -14.35 -11.40 -9.20
C LEU A 111 -13.80 -11.51 -10.62
N ASP A 112 -14.63 -11.21 -11.64
CA ASP A 112 -14.19 -11.26 -13.02
C ASP A 112 -13.30 -10.06 -13.35
N PRO A 113 -12.01 -10.27 -13.67
CA PRO A 113 -11.09 -9.18 -14.00
C PRO A 113 -11.50 -8.42 -15.27
N GLN A 114 -12.34 -8.97 -16.15
CA GLN A 114 -12.84 -8.27 -17.33
C GLN A 114 -13.98 -7.29 -17.03
N GLN A 115 -14.75 -7.55 -15.98
CA GLN A 115 -15.84 -6.67 -15.53
C GLN A 115 -15.34 -5.56 -14.59
N ARG A 116 -14.09 -5.65 -14.16
CA ARG A 116 -13.46 -4.71 -13.23
C ARG A 116 -13.16 -3.39 -13.95
N LEU A 117 -13.54 -2.27 -13.34
CA LEU A 117 -13.33 -0.94 -13.95
C LEU A 117 -11.85 -0.68 -14.24
N ALA A 118 -11.58 -0.03 -15.38
CA ALA A 118 -10.24 0.44 -15.71
C ALA A 118 -9.92 1.75 -14.98
N ALA A 119 -8.62 2.07 -14.87
CA ALA A 119 -8.15 3.26 -14.18
C ALA A 119 -8.77 4.57 -14.71
N ALA A 120 -8.99 4.67 -16.04
CA ALA A 120 -9.61 5.83 -16.66
C ALA A 120 -11.06 6.01 -16.20
N ASP A 121 -11.85 4.93 -16.19
CA ASP A 121 -13.25 4.97 -15.77
C ASP A 121 -13.39 5.33 -14.28
N VAL A 122 -12.47 4.82 -13.45
CA VAL A 122 -12.43 5.15 -12.01
C VAL A 122 -12.11 6.62 -11.81
N LEU A 123 -11.17 7.18 -12.58
CA LEU A 123 -10.81 8.59 -12.51
C LEU A 123 -12.00 9.48 -12.88
N GLU A 124 -12.73 9.14 -13.94
CA GLU A 124 -13.95 9.84 -14.34
C GLU A 124 -15.03 9.75 -13.25
N ALA A 125 -15.31 8.55 -12.74
CA ALA A 125 -16.29 8.35 -11.68
C ALA A 125 -15.95 9.13 -10.40
N LEU A 126 -14.69 9.09 -9.97
CA LEU A 126 -14.23 9.86 -8.80
C LEU A 126 -14.36 11.37 -9.04
N SER A 127 -14.02 11.84 -10.24
CA SER A 127 -14.15 13.27 -10.58
C SER A 127 -15.60 13.73 -10.49
N ALA A 128 -16.54 12.94 -11.00
CA ALA A 128 -17.97 13.21 -10.91
C ALA A 128 -18.48 13.19 -9.46
N ILE A 129 -18.06 12.20 -8.67
CA ILE A 129 -18.39 12.11 -7.24
C ILE A 129 -17.89 13.37 -6.53
N ILE A 130 -16.61 13.71 -6.66
CA ILE A 130 -16.01 14.88 -5.99
C ILE A 130 -16.70 16.18 -6.40
N ALA A 131 -16.98 16.37 -7.69
CA ALA A 131 -17.69 17.55 -8.19
C ALA A 131 -19.09 17.68 -7.57
N SER A 132 -19.81 16.57 -7.40
CA SER A 132 -21.12 16.59 -6.75
C SER A 132 -21.05 17.09 -5.30
N TRP A 133 -20.02 16.69 -4.54
CA TRP A 133 -19.80 17.16 -3.17
C TRP A 133 -19.39 18.63 -3.08
N GLN A 134 -18.64 19.12 -4.07
CA GLN A 134 -18.28 20.54 -4.16
C GLN A 134 -19.52 21.41 -4.47
N SER A 135 -20.39 20.94 -5.36
CA SER A 135 -21.65 21.63 -5.68
C SER A 135 -22.63 21.61 -4.51
N LEU A 136 -22.67 20.54 -3.72
CA LEU A 136 -23.48 20.47 -2.49
C LEU A 136 -22.94 21.42 -1.41
N SER A 137 -21.62 21.48 -1.25
CA SER A 137 -20.96 22.41 -0.31
C SER A 137 -21.22 23.88 -0.67
N SER A 138 -21.34 24.22 -1.96
CA SER A 138 -21.65 25.59 -2.40
C SER A 138 -23.13 25.97 -2.31
N LEU A 139 -24.03 24.98 -2.21
CA LEU A 139 -25.47 25.15 -2.01
C LEU A 139 -25.88 25.19 -0.53
N SER A 140 -24.97 24.86 0.39
CA SER A 140 -25.16 25.18 1.81
C SER A 140 -25.26 26.70 1.93
N GLY A 141 -26.47 27.20 2.15
CA GLY A 141 -26.77 28.62 2.35
C GLY A 141 -25.97 29.25 3.50
N PRO A 142 -26.17 30.55 3.79
CA PRO A 142 -25.41 31.23 4.83
C PRO A 142 -25.47 30.41 6.13
N LEU A 143 -24.29 30.09 6.66
CA LEU A 143 -24.10 29.36 7.90
C LEU A 143 -25.13 29.86 8.93
N GLN A 144 -25.88 28.95 9.54
CA GLN A 144 -26.78 29.28 10.63
C GLN A 144 -25.98 30.06 11.69
N VAL A 145 -26.28 31.35 11.81
CA VAL A 145 -25.70 32.19 12.86
C VAL A 145 -26.21 31.64 14.18
N VAL A 146 -25.30 31.10 14.99
CA VAL A 146 -25.57 30.74 16.38
C VAL A 146 -25.80 32.05 17.12
N PRO A 147 -26.98 32.31 17.69
CA PRO A 147 -27.16 33.44 18.60
C PRO A 147 -26.24 33.26 19.81
N ASP A 148 -25.48 34.27 20.19
CA ASP A 148 -24.73 34.28 21.44
C ASP A 148 -25.72 34.06 22.60
N ILE A 149 -25.62 32.90 23.25
CA ILE A 149 -26.33 32.63 24.49
C ILE A 149 -25.43 33.15 25.60
N ASP A 150 -25.92 34.14 26.35
CA ASP A 150 -25.23 34.65 27.54
C ASP A 150 -25.00 33.51 28.55
N ASP A 151 -23.73 33.25 28.86
CA ASP A 151 -23.29 32.26 29.83
C ASP A 151 -23.71 32.66 31.26
N GLN A 152 -24.79 32.06 31.78
CA GLN A 152 -25.02 31.94 33.21
C GLN A 152 -25.20 30.47 33.63
N VAL A 153 -24.06 29.84 33.96
CA VAL A 153 -23.77 28.88 35.05
C VAL A 153 -24.83 27.80 35.39
N SER A 154 -24.46 26.53 35.24
CA SER A 154 -24.19 25.65 36.41
C SER A 154 -23.63 24.27 36.04
N SER A 155 -22.66 23.86 36.83
CA SER A 155 -21.91 22.61 36.84
C SER A 155 -22.73 21.39 37.30
N ALA A 156 -22.52 20.23 36.69
CA ALA A 156 -22.36 18.93 37.36
C ALA A 156 -21.90 17.86 36.36
N ASP A 157 -21.35 16.77 36.90
CA ASP A 157 -20.30 15.90 36.39
C ASP A 157 -20.80 14.55 35.81
N SER A 158 -19.89 13.83 35.14
CA SER A 158 -19.87 12.40 34.77
C SER A 158 -20.78 11.94 33.60
N SER A 159 -20.34 11.12 32.62
CA SER A 159 -19.43 9.98 32.68
C SER A 159 -18.76 9.68 31.32
N GLN A 160 -17.49 9.28 31.36
CA GLN A 160 -16.74 8.69 30.26
C GLN A 160 -16.94 7.17 30.26
N GLU A 161 -17.42 6.59 29.15
CA GLU A 161 -17.29 5.15 28.91
C GLU A 161 -17.47 4.81 27.42
N ALA A 162 -16.42 4.99 26.61
CA ALA A 162 -16.27 4.39 25.27
C ALA A 162 -14.87 4.69 24.70
N LYS A 163 -13.82 4.02 25.19
CA LYS A 163 -12.47 4.11 24.56
C LYS A 163 -11.65 2.82 24.57
N VAL A 164 -12.12 1.76 25.21
CA VAL A 164 -11.29 0.55 25.42
C VAL A 164 -11.40 -0.47 24.26
N THR A 165 -12.44 -0.37 23.41
CA THR A 165 -12.69 -1.39 22.37
C THR A 165 -12.02 -1.10 21.02
N GLU A 166 -11.65 0.16 20.73
CA GLU A 166 -11.03 0.55 19.45
C GLU A 166 -9.49 0.42 19.44
N GLU A 167 -8.82 0.51 20.59
CA GLU A 167 -7.36 0.42 20.65
C GLU A 167 -6.83 -1.02 20.51
N CYS A 168 -7.66 -2.04 20.79
CA CYS A 168 -7.29 -3.45 20.73
C CYS A 168 -7.16 -3.95 19.28
N SER A 169 -8.06 -3.55 18.38
CA SER A 169 -8.04 -3.96 16.97
C SER A 169 -6.91 -3.30 16.17
N GLN A 170 -6.57 -2.05 16.52
CA GLN A 170 -5.46 -1.33 15.88
C GLN A 170 -4.10 -1.97 16.22
N TYR A 171 -3.89 -2.37 17.48
CA TYR A 171 -2.65 -3.00 17.93
C TYR A 171 -2.42 -4.37 17.28
N GLU A 172 -3.48 -5.19 17.17
CA GLU A 172 -3.41 -6.48 16.50
C GLU A 172 -3.11 -6.33 15.00
N PHE A 173 -3.71 -5.31 14.36
CA PHE A 173 -3.44 -4.98 12.97
C PHE A 173 -1.99 -4.53 12.72
N GLU A 174 -1.47 -3.63 13.56
CA GLU A 174 -0.09 -3.15 13.46
C GLU A 174 0.92 -4.28 13.67
N ASN A 175 0.65 -5.20 14.60
CA ASN A 175 1.51 -6.37 14.84
C ASN A 175 1.48 -7.36 13.68
N TYR A 176 0.32 -7.63 13.08
CA TYR A 176 0.21 -8.46 11.88
C TYR A 176 1.00 -7.87 10.71
N MET A 177 0.88 -6.55 10.48
CA MET A 177 1.63 -5.87 9.42
C MET A 177 3.15 -5.92 9.65
N ARG A 178 3.62 -5.79 10.91
CA ARG A 178 5.03 -6.00 11.26
C ARG A 178 5.49 -7.43 10.97
N GLN A 179 4.67 -8.43 11.30
CA GLN A 179 5.02 -9.82 11.05
C GLN A 179 5.10 -10.14 9.55
N GLN A 180 4.18 -9.59 8.73
CA GLN A 180 4.23 -9.75 7.28
C GLN A 180 5.45 -9.07 6.64
N LEU A 181 5.87 -7.92 7.18
CA LEU A 181 7.08 -7.23 6.71
C LEU A 181 8.35 -8.05 7.00
N LEU A 182 8.47 -8.60 8.21
CA LEU A 182 9.60 -9.47 8.60
C LEU A 182 9.67 -10.74 7.72
N LEU A 183 8.52 -11.36 7.43
CA LEU A 183 8.46 -12.52 6.54
C LEU A 183 8.84 -12.18 5.08
N ALA A 184 8.56 -10.95 4.63
CA ALA A 184 8.99 -10.48 3.32
C ALA A 184 10.51 -10.25 3.25
N GLU A 185 11.11 -9.71 4.31
CA GLU A 185 12.56 -9.52 4.43
C GLU A 185 13.32 -10.85 4.46
N GLU A 186 12.82 -11.84 5.22
CA GLU A 186 13.41 -13.19 5.30
C GLU A 186 13.34 -13.93 3.95
N LYS A 187 12.22 -13.81 3.24
CA LYS A 187 12.06 -14.37 1.89
C LYS A 187 12.94 -13.68 0.84
N SER A 188 13.22 -12.38 1.00
CA SER A 188 14.15 -11.65 0.14
C SER A 188 15.59 -12.12 0.35
N SER A 189 16.00 -12.32 1.61
CA SER A 189 17.33 -12.83 1.97
C SER A 189 17.57 -14.26 1.46
N LEU A 190 16.56 -15.14 1.53
CA LEU A 190 16.63 -16.50 1.00
C LEU A 190 16.70 -16.58 -0.54
N HIS A 191 16.14 -15.59 -1.23
CA HIS A 191 16.13 -15.56 -2.70
C HIS A 191 17.46 -15.03 -3.27
N GLU A 192 18.14 -14.12 -2.57
CA GLU A 192 19.53 -13.71 -2.89
C GLU A 192 20.53 -14.85 -2.64
N ALA A 193 20.32 -15.66 -1.60
CA ALA A 193 21.19 -16.82 -1.32
C ALA A 193 21.08 -17.97 -2.35
N ARG A 194 20.01 -17.99 -3.18
CA ARG A 194 19.74 -19.08 -4.14
C ARG A 194 20.11 -18.76 -5.59
N SER A 195 20.53 -17.54 -5.91
CA SER A 195 20.79 -17.12 -7.29
C SER A 195 22.25 -16.70 -7.54
N TRP A 196 23.24 -17.52 -7.20
CA TRP A 196 24.54 -17.59 -7.92
C TRP A 196 25.49 -18.62 -7.31
N VAL A 197 25.71 -19.74 -7.99
CA VAL A 197 26.97 -20.50 -7.87
C VAL A 197 27.34 -21.10 -9.23
N PRO A 198 28.29 -20.50 -9.98
CA PRO A 198 29.12 -21.25 -10.91
C PRO A 198 30.36 -21.77 -10.16
N LYS A 199 30.58 -23.10 -10.21
CA LYS A 199 31.80 -23.76 -9.73
C LYS A 199 33.05 -23.09 -10.32
N ARG A 200 33.91 -22.53 -9.47
CA ARG A 200 35.34 -22.33 -9.77
C ARG A 200 36.21 -22.77 -8.58
N GLN A 201 37.36 -23.31 -8.95
CA GLN A 201 38.26 -24.14 -8.16
C GLN A 201 38.98 -23.38 -7.04
N PHE A 202 39.42 -24.17 -6.06
CA PHE A 202 40.17 -23.84 -4.86
C PHE A 202 41.30 -22.81 -5.06
N GLY A 203 41.28 -21.78 -4.21
CA GLY A 203 42.41 -20.93 -3.87
C GLY A 203 42.17 -20.34 -2.48
N SER A 204 43.12 -20.52 -1.56
CA SER A 204 43.09 -20.13 -0.14
C SER A 204 42.54 -18.72 0.10
N ALA A 205 41.46 -18.60 0.88
CA ALA A 205 40.95 -17.31 1.36
C ALA A 205 41.78 -16.79 2.56
N PRO A 206 42.18 -15.51 2.61
CA PRO A 206 42.73 -14.93 3.83
C PRO A 206 41.60 -14.44 4.76
N LEU A 207 41.91 -14.42 6.05
CA LEU A 207 40.99 -14.10 7.15
C LEU A 207 40.48 -12.64 7.05
N VAL A 208 39.16 -12.44 7.03
CA VAL A 208 38.52 -11.12 7.04
C VAL A 208 38.71 -10.45 8.40
N ARG A 209 39.41 -9.30 8.43
CA ARG A 209 39.48 -8.40 9.60
C ARG A 209 38.44 -7.28 9.47
N ARG A 210 37.85 -6.86 10.60
CA ARG A 210 36.77 -5.86 10.66
C ARG A 210 37.18 -4.50 10.08
N LEU A 211 36.23 -3.90 9.37
CA LEU A 211 36.27 -2.59 8.74
C LEU A 211 36.40 -1.48 9.80
N GLY A 212 37.48 -0.71 9.76
CA GLY A 212 37.66 0.42 10.68
C GLY A 212 38.95 1.26 10.54
N HIS A 213 39.94 0.84 9.75
CA HIS A 213 41.24 1.52 9.75
C HIS A 213 41.82 1.93 8.37
N ASP A 214 41.09 1.73 7.26
CA ASP A 214 41.69 1.88 5.93
C ASP A 214 41.45 3.24 5.25
N ALA A 215 40.71 4.15 5.88
CA ALA A 215 40.55 5.52 5.37
C ALA A 215 41.66 6.42 5.93
N GLN A 216 42.91 6.24 5.47
CA GLN A 216 43.96 7.24 5.65
C GLN A 216 43.91 8.26 4.51
N PRO A 217 44.11 9.56 4.78
CA PRO A 217 44.15 10.57 3.74
C PRO A 217 45.29 10.29 2.75
N MET A 218 44.98 10.37 1.45
CA MET A 218 45.87 10.04 0.34
C MET A 218 47.17 10.85 0.38
N ASN A 219 48.32 10.16 0.22
CA ASN A 219 49.63 10.79 0.14
C ASN A 219 49.76 11.53 -1.22
N PRO A 220 50.35 12.75 -1.27
CA PRO A 220 50.59 13.48 -2.52
C PRO A 220 51.31 12.67 -3.63
N LEU A 221 52.08 11.65 -3.30
CA LEU A 221 52.68 10.75 -4.29
C LEU A 221 51.63 9.87 -5.01
N ASP A 222 50.64 9.36 -4.29
CA ASP A 222 49.55 8.53 -4.84
C ASP A 222 48.57 9.35 -5.68
N ALA A 223 48.37 10.62 -5.29
CA ALA A 223 47.61 11.58 -6.08
C ALA A 223 48.30 11.90 -7.42
N ALA A 224 49.64 12.03 -7.44
CA ALA A 224 50.40 12.29 -8.66
C ALA A 224 50.37 11.11 -9.64
N ILE A 225 50.41 9.87 -9.14
CA ILE A 225 50.32 8.65 -9.96
C ILE A 225 48.94 8.50 -10.61
N LEU A 226 47.86 8.86 -9.89
CA LEU A 226 46.51 8.88 -10.45
C LEU A 226 46.31 9.98 -11.49
N ALA A 227 46.89 11.17 -11.25
CA ALA A 227 46.83 12.28 -12.21
C ALA A 227 47.53 11.93 -13.54
N GLN A 228 48.65 11.20 -13.51
CA GLN A 228 49.35 10.74 -14.73
C GLN A 228 48.55 9.68 -15.51
N ARG A 229 47.69 8.91 -14.86
CA ARG A 229 46.81 7.92 -15.51
C ARG A 229 45.60 8.55 -16.21
N CYS A 230 45.10 9.69 -15.72
CA CYS A 230 43.96 10.38 -16.32
C CYS A 230 44.31 11.18 -17.59
N LEU A 231 45.59 11.51 -17.82
CA LEU A 231 46.05 12.26 -19.00
C LEU A 231 46.49 11.37 -20.17
N ARG A 232 46.26 10.05 -20.10
CA ARG A 232 46.38 9.13 -21.25
C ARG A 232 45.01 8.55 -21.60
N LYS A 233 44.09 9.41 -22.02
CA LYS A 233 42.94 9.08 -22.88
C LYS A 233 42.70 10.25 -23.83
#